data_AF-A0A7K2XZD1-F1
#
_entry.id   AF-A0A7K2XZD1-F1
#
_cell.length_a   1.000
_cell.length_b   1.000
_cell.length_c   1.000
_cell.angle_alpha   90.00
_cell.angle_beta   90.00
_cell.angle_gamma   90.00
#
_symmetry.space_group_name_H-M   'P 1'
#
loop_
_entity.id
_entity.type
_entity.pdbx_description
1 polymer ?
#
loop_
_entity_poly.entity_id
_entity_poly.type
_entity_poly.pdbx_seq_one_letter_code
_entity_poly.pdbx_strand_id
1 'polypeptide(L)'
;MTEAELDVVVAWAQGDTTVRWSGPAGNVEKRYELPPQDVLAWREFGETLVLVVEAVDSAPFTASDNAVVHRADGSERFRLHPPRDLLPNPDDVHGFSTAFPQGGRPLVIMVTRNAGDFQGRIDLETGEIAETNTWR
;
A
#
# COMPACT_ATOMS: atom_id res chain seq x y z
N MET A 1 18.00 18.11 5.93
CA MET A 1 16.89 18.25 4.97
C MET A 1 15.62 18.13 5.78
N THR A 2 14.81 19.17 5.82
CA THR A 2 13.53 19.18 6.54
C THR A 2 12.56 18.25 5.81
N GLU A 3 11.94 17.30 6.52
CA GLU A 3 10.78 16.57 6.01
C GLU A 3 9.79 17.61 5.49
N ALA A 4 9.50 17.57 4.19
CA ALA A 4 8.45 18.41 3.64
C ALA A 4 7.13 17.97 4.28
N GLU A 5 6.46 18.90 4.95
CA GLU A 5 5.15 18.66 5.54
C GLU A 5 4.20 18.15 4.44
N LEU A 6 3.49 17.06 4.72
CA LEU A 6 2.51 16.53 3.78
C LEU A 6 1.32 17.48 3.76
N ASP A 7 0.99 17.98 2.57
CA ASP A 7 -0.21 18.81 2.36
C ASP A 7 -1.50 17.98 2.46
N VAL A 8 -1.40 16.65 2.67
CA VAL A 8 -2.51 15.73 2.85
C VAL A 8 -2.50 15.17 4.27
N VAL A 9 -3.65 15.30 4.94
CA VAL A 9 -3.91 14.71 6.26
C VAL A 9 -4.85 13.53 6.08
N VAL A 10 -4.37 12.33 6.39
CA VAL A 10 -5.18 11.11 6.42
C VAL A 10 -5.88 10.99 7.77
N ALA A 11 -7.19 10.75 7.73
CA ALA A 11 -8.03 10.44 8.87
C ALA A 11 -8.58 9.02 8.71
N TRP A 12 -7.93 8.08 9.40
CA TRP A 12 -8.32 6.67 9.48
C TRP A 12 -7.74 6.07 10.75
N ALA A 13 -8.48 5.18 11.40
CA ALA A 13 -7.99 4.36 12.50
C ALA A 13 -8.11 2.87 12.14
N GLN A 14 -7.19 2.05 12.66
CA GLN A 14 -7.23 0.61 12.43
C GLN A 14 -8.58 0.02 12.87
N GLY A 15 -9.21 -0.75 11.98
CA GLY A 15 -10.55 -1.31 12.18
C GLY A 15 -11.67 -0.48 11.55
N ASP A 16 -11.43 0.77 11.15
CA ASP A 16 -12.40 1.55 10.38
C ASP A 16 -12.44 1.08 8.93
N THR A 17 -13.64 1.01 8.36
CA THR A 17 -13.86 0.69 6.94
C THR A 17 -13.84 1.92 6.05
N THR A 18 -13.72 3.11 6.62
CA THR A 18 -13.76 4.37 5.87
C THR A 18 -12.45 5.11 6.05
N VAL A 19 -11.76 5.35 4.93
CA VAL A 19 -10.54 6.13 4.85
C VAL A 19 -10.89 7.51 4.32
N ARG A 20 -10.49 8.56 5.04
CA ARG A 20 -10.67 9.94 4.60
C ARG A 20 -9.33 10.63 4.50
N TRP A 21 -9.22 11.57 3.58
CA TRP A 21 -8.12 12.51 3.61
C TRP A 21 -8.52 13.87 3.06
N SER A 22 -7.85 14.90 3.54
CA SER A 22 -8.06 16.29 3.15
C SER A 22 -6.73 16.91 2.76
N GLY A 23 -6.74 17.72 1.70
CA GLY A 23 -5.60 18.52 1.27
C GLY A 23 -5.99 19.58 0.26
N PRO A 24 -5.01 20.21 -0.43
CA PRO A 24 -5.27 21.25 -1.44
C PRO A 24 -6.19 20.81 -2.59
N ALA A 25 -6.22 19.51 -2.88
CA ALA A 25 -7.09 18.92 -3.91
C ALA A 25 -8.55 18.73 -3.44
N GLY A 26 -8.85 18.98 -2.16
CA GLY A 26 -10.16 18.81 -1.56
C GLY A 26 -10.20 17.68 -0.53
N ASN A 27 -11.42 17.26 -0.22
CA ASN A 27 -11.71 16.17 0.73
C ASN A 27 -12.11 14.91 -0.02
N VAL A 28 -11.53 13.79 0.35
CA VAL A 28 -11.80 12.46 -0.21
C VAL A 28 -12.30 11.54 0.88
N GLU A 29 -13.28 10.70 0.52
CA GLU A 29 -13.77 9.61 1.34
C GLU A 29 -13.81 8.34 0.49
N LYS A 30 -13.25 7.25 1.03
CA LYS A 30 -13.29 5.91 0.44
C LYS A 30 -13.84 4.93 1.46
N ARG A 31 -14.81 4.12 1.05
CA ARG A 31 -15.40 3.06 1.88
C ARG A 31 -15.00 1.70 1.34
N TYR A 32 -14.51 0.85 2.22
CA TYR A 32 -14.07 -0.50 1.94
C TYR A 32 -15.05 -1.50 2.56
N GLU A 33 -15.13 -2.69 1.97
CA GLU A 33 -15.99 -3.77 2.47
C GLU A 33 -15.50 -4.27 3.84
N LEU A 34 -14.19 -4.50 3.93
CA LEU A 34 -13.48 -4.85 5.15
C LEU A 34 -12.55 -3.70 5.55
N PRO A 35 -12.21 -3.56 6.84
CA PRO A 35 -11.25 -2.57 7.28
C PRO A 35 -9.91 -2.77 6.54
N PRO A 36 -9.33 -1.73 5.92
CA PRO A 36 -7.98 -1.79 5.39
C PRO A 36 -7.00 -2.28 6.46
N GLN A 37 -5.95 -2.98 6.03
CA GLN A 37 -4.84 -3.34 6.91
C GLN A 37 -4.00 -2.13 7.25
N ASP A 38 -3.81 -1.22 6.27
CA ASP A 38 -2.92 -0.08 6.44
C ASP A 38 -3.27 1.08 5.51
N VAL A 39 -2.92 2.30 5.93
CA VAL A 39 -3.07 3.51 5.13
C VAL A 39 -1.86 4.42 5.36
N LEU A 40 -1.18 4.81 4.28
CA LEU A 40 0.03 5.64 4.35
C LEU A 40 -0.01 6.75 3.29
N ALA A 41 0.21 7.99 3.72
CA ALA A 41 0.45 9.11 2.80
C ALA A 41 1.94 9.43 2.69
N TRP A 42 2.40 9.79 1.50
CA TRP A 42 3.77 10.26 1.27
C TRP A 42 3.86 11.23 0.09
N ARG A 43 5.03 11.85 -0.07
CA ARG A 43 5.32 12.76 -1.17
C ARG A 43 6.51 12.25 -1.97
N GLU A 44 6.36 12.17 -3.28
CA GLU A 44 7.42 11.71 -4.19
C GLU A 44 7.26 12.40 -5.55
N PHE A 45 8.37 12.82 -6.16
CA PHE A 45 8.38 13.58 -7.43
C PHE A 45 7.44 14.80 -7.47
N GLY A 46 7.22 15.45 -6.32
CA GLY A 46 6.35 16.62 -6.19
C GLY A 46 4.87 16.29 -6.01
N GLU A 47 4.47 15.03 -6.12
CA GLU A 47 3.11 14.55 -5.98
C GLU A 47 2.86 13.99 -4.57
N THR A 48 1.66 14.22 -4.02
CA THR A 48 1.23 13.59 -2.77
C THR A 48 0.34 12.39 -3.10
N LEU A 49 0.69 11.25 -2.53
CA LEU A 49 0.09 9.95 -2.80
C LEU A 49 -0.43 9.35 -1.50
N VAL A 50 -1.48 8.53 -1.60
CA VAL A 50 -2.07 7.78 -0.49
C VAL A 50 -2.13 6.32 -0.88
N LEU A 51 -1.43 5.47 -0.15
CA LEU A 51 -1.48 4.02 -0.27
C LEU A 51 -2.54 3.51 0.70
N VAL A 52 -3.43 2.67 0.20
CA VAL A 52 -4.35 1.88 1.03
C VAL A 52 -4.05 0.41 0.77
N VAL A 53 -3.71 -0.31 1.83
CA VAL A 53 -3.61 -1.77 1.83
C VAL A 53 -4.93 -2.33 2.31
N GLU A 54 -5.74 -2.84 1.39
CA GLU A 54 -7.04 -3.46 1.63
C GLU A 54 -6.88 -4.78 2.42
N ALA A 55 -7.95 -5.23 3.08
CA ALA A 55 -7.93 -6.52 3.76
C ALA A 55 -7.65 -7.66 2.79
N VAL A 56 -6.81 -8.60 3.23
CA VAL A 56 -6.61 -9.87 2.55
C VAL A 56 -7.61 -10.86 3.12
N ASP A 57 -8.36 -11.55 2.26
CA ASP A 57 -9.24 -12.62 2.71
C ASP A 57 -8.39 -13.79 3.23
N SER A 58 -8.56 -14.11 4.50
CA SER A 58 -7.65 -15.01 5.22
C SER A 58 -8.10 -16.48 5.19
N ALA A 59 -9.33 -16.78 4.74
CA ALA A 59 -9.80 -18.17 4.65
C ALA A 59 -10.98 -18.41 3.66
N PRO A 60 -10.79 -19.23 2.60
CA PRO A 60 -9.53 -19.78 2.13
C PRO A 60 -8.66 -18.67 1.54
N PHE A 61 -7.37 -18.71 1.86
CA PHE A 61 -6.43 -17.72 1.37
C PHE A 61 -6.37 -17.74 -0.16
N THR A 62 -6.61 -16.59 -0.80
CA THR A 62 -6.50 -16.39 -2.25
C THR A 62 -5.51 -15.26 -2.53
N ALA A 63 -4.56 -15.49 -3.43
CA ALA A 63 -3.61 -14.47 -3.88
C ALA A 63 -4.38 -13.23 -4.37
N SER A 64 -3.97 -12.05 -3.91
CA SER A 64 -4.73 -10.81 -4.15
C SER A 64 -3.81 -9.64 -4.49
N ASP A 65 -4.37 -8.69 -5.25
CA ASP A 65 -3.76 -7.39 -5.57
C ASP A 65 -4.44 -6.32 -4.69
N ASN A 66 -4.25 -6.47 -3.39
CA ASN A 66 -5.01 -5.79 -2.34
C ASN A 66 -4.41 -4.43 -1.93
N ALA A 67 -3.60 -3.79 -2.77
CA ALA A 67 -3.03 -2.48 -2.43
C ALA A 67 -3.24 -1.48 -3.56
N VAL A 68 -3.67 -0.27 -3.20
CA VAL A 68 -4.04 0.77 -4.15
C VAL A 68 -3.32 2.06 -3.79
N VAL A 69 -2.69 2.66 -4.79
CA VAL A 69 -2.12 4.00 -4.70
C VAL A 69 -3.11 4.98 -5.32
N HIS A 70 -3.57 5.92 -4.50
CA HIS A 70 -4.38 7.04 -4.90
C HIS A 70 -3.54 8.32 -5.01
N ARG A 71 -3.96 9.23 -5.89
CA ARG A 71 -3.53 10.63 -5.83
C ARG A 71 -4.27 11.36 -4.71
N ALA A 72 -3.76 12.54 -4.35
CA ALA A 72 -4.38 13.41 -3.35
C ALA A 72 -5.86 13.73 -3.61
N ASP A 73 -6.30 13.74 -4.87
CA ASP A 73 -7.70 13.99 -5.26
C ASP A 73 -8.62 12.76 -5.14
N GLY A 74 -8.10 11.60 -4.75
CA GLY A 74 -8.89 10.37 -4.66
C GLY A 74 -8.94 9.52 -5.92
N SER A 75 -8.38 9.99 -7.02
CA SER A 75 -8.23 9.18 -8.23
C SER A 75 -7.26 8.03 -7.97
N GLU A 76 -7.59 6.85 -8.46
CA GLU A 76 -6.66 5.72 -8.48
C GLU A 76 -5.52 6.03 -9.45
N ARG A 77 -4.30 5.77 -9.01
CA ARG A 77 -3.09 5.80 -9.83
C ARG A 77 -2.69 4.40 -10.24
N PHE A 78 -2.55 3.51 -9.25
CA PHE A 78 -2.12 2.13 -9.45
C PHE A 78 -2.87 1.19 -8.51
N ARG A 79 -3.19 0.00 -8.99
CA ARG A 79 -3.38 -1.18 -8.14
C ARG A 79 -2.10 -1.99 -8.20
N LEU A 80 -1.48 -2.21 -7.04
CA LEU A 80 -0.18 -2.85 -6.92
C LEU A 80 -0.35 -4.37 -6.99
N HIS A 81 0.62 -5.00 -7.65
CA HIS A 81 0.68 -6.45 -7.79
C HIS A 81 1.94 -6.93 -7.05
N PRO A 82 1.82 -7.84 -6.06
CA PRO A 82 2.98 -8.51 -5.50
C PRO A 82 3.72 -9.27 -6.61
N PRO A 83 5.06 -9.22 -6.69
CA PRO A 83 5.80 -9.97 -7.68
C PRO A 83 5.57 -11.47 -7.49
N ARG A 84 4.97 -12.11 -8.49
CA ARG A 84 4.51 -13.51 -8.41
C ARG A 84 5.65 -14.52 -8.57
N ASP A 85 6.84 -14.06 -8.92
CA ASP A 85 8.06 -14.83 -9.08
C ASP A 85 8.96 -14.83 -7.82
N LEU A 86 8.52 -14.20 -6.71
CA LEU A 86 9.23 -14.26 -5.43
C LEU A 86 9.38 -15.70 -4.91
N LEU A 87 8.46 -16.58 -5.28
CA LEU A 87 8.45 -17.99 -4.90
C LEU A 87 8.23 -18.89 -6.12
N PRO A 88 8.65 -20.17 -6.06
CA PRO A 88 8.43 -21.13 -7.16
C PRO A 88 6.95 -21.32 -7.51
N ASN A 89 6.07 -21.21 -6.51
CA ASN A 89 4.62 -21.24 -6.70
C ASN A 89 4.05 -19.82 -6.53
N PRO A 90 3.51 -19.20 -7.59
CA PRO A 90 3.03 -17.82 -7.54
C PRO A 90 1.85 -17.62 -6.57
N ASP A 91 1.04 -18.67 -6.36
CA ASP A 91 -0.11 -18.62 -5.46
C ASP A 91 0.29 -18.59 -3.97
N ASP A 92 1.56 -18.89 -3.67
CA ASP A 92 2.10 -18.75 -2.32
C ASP A 92 2.46 -17.30 -2.00
N VAL A 93 2.49 -16.39 -2.97
CA VAL A 93 2.57 -14.95 -2.73
C VAL A 93 1.17 -14.41 -2.49
N HIS A 94 0.90 -13.99 -1.27
CA HIS A 94 -0.45 -13.84 -0.78
C HIS A 94 -1.05 -12.47 -1.09
N GLY A 95 -0.25 -11.41 -0.96
CA GLY A 95 -0.70 -10.02 -1.04
C GLY A 95 0.20 -9.14 -0.20
N PHE A 96 -0.27 -7.93 0.07
CA PHE A 96 0.38 -6.98 0.97
C PHE A 96 -0.27 -7.03 2.36
N SER A 97 0.52 -6.97 3.43
CA SER A 97 0.02 -6.97 4.81
C SER A 97 0.08 -5.61 5.49
N THR A 98 1.10 -4.80 5.21
CA THR A 98 1.32 -3.48 5.84
C THR A 98 2.32 -2.67 5.03
N ALA A 99 2.43 -1.37 5.31
CA ALA A 99 3.42 -0.49 4.73
C ALA A 99 4.00 0.48 5.78
N PHE A 100 5.30 0.72 5.71
CA PHE A 100 5.99 1.63 6.64
C PHE A 100 6.60 2.82 5.89
N PRO A 101 6.58 4.04 6.46
CA PRO A 101 7.39 5.13 5.95
C PRO A 101 8.87 4.83 6.20
N GLN A 102 9.67 4.74 5.14
CA GLN A 102 11.12 4.52 5.25
C GLN A 102 11.87 5.33 4.19
N GLY A 103 12.70 6.28 4.63
CA GLY A 103 13.46 7.14 3.74
C GLY A 103 12.58 8.05 2.88
N GLY A 104 11.41 8.44 3.39
CA GLY A 104 10.43 9.29 2.69
C GLY A 104 9.55 8.55 1.67
N ARG A 105 9.71 7.23 1.53
CA ARG A 105 8.95 6.38 0.61
C ARG A 105 8.31 5.20 1.35
N PRO A 106 7.19 4.64 0.88
CA PRO A 106 6.63 3.41 1.42
C PRO A 106 7.60 2.22 1.23
N LEU A 107 7.82 1.48 2.30
CA LEU A 107 8.30 0.11 2.28
C LEU A 107 7.08 -0.79 2.49
N VAL A 108 6.71 -1.58 1.49
CA VAL A 108 5.54 -2.48 1.58
C VAL A 108 5.97 -3.87 1.99
N ILE A 109 5.18 -4.51 2.85
CA ILE A 109 5.40 -5.90 3.27
C ILE A 109 4.42 -6.80 2.54
N MET A 110 4.97 -7.81 1.89
CA MET A 110 4.25 -8.87 1.20
C MET A 110 4.28 -10.12 2.06
N VAL A 111 3.11 -10.70 2.27
CA VAL A 111 2.96 -11.97 2.99
C VAL A 111 3.07 -13.14 2.02
N THR A 112 3.53 -14.27 2.52
CA THR A 112 3.58 -15.52 1.75
C THR A 112 3.11 -16.73 2.54
N ARG A 113 2.86 -17.83 1.83
CA ARG A 113 2.63 -19.14 2.43
C ARG A 113 3.95 -19.78 2.85
N ASN A 114 4.19 -19.85 4.16
CA ASN A 114 5.27 -20.65 4.77
C ASN A 114 6.71 -20.34 4.32
N ALA A 115 6.96 -19.24 3.60
CA ALA A 115 8.30 -18.85 3.13
C ALA A 115 8.87 -17.60 3.83
N GLY A 116 8.19 -17.11 4.87
CA GLY A 116 8.48 -15.83 5.49
C GLY A 116 7.90 -14.66 4.68
N ASP A 117 8.05 -13.45 5.20
CA ASP A 117 7.54 -12.26 4.52
C ASP A 117 8.64 -11.66 3.62
N PHE A 118 8.22 -10.85 2.65
CA PHE A 118 9.11 -10.09 1.79
C PHE A 118 8.81 -8.60 1.94
N GLN A 119 9.80 -7.76 1.75
CA GLN A 119 9.64 -6.31 1.64
C GLN A 119 9.95 -5.86 0.21
N GLY A 120 9.41 -4.72 -0.19
CA GLY A 120 9.73 -4.07 -1.46
C GLY A 120 9.35 -2.59 -1.47
N ARG A 121 9.68 -1.91 -2.58
CA ARG A 121 9.32 -0.51 -2.81
C ARG A 121 8.44 -0.37 -4.04
N ILE A 122 7.57 0.62 -4.01
CA ILE A 122 6.75 0.97 -5.18
C ILE A 122 7.62 1.71 -6.18
N ASP A 123 7.70 1.21 -7.40
CA ASP A 123 8.16 1.97 -8.55
C ASP A 123 6.99 2.80 -9.09
N LEU A 124 7.09 4.13 -8.99
CA LEU A 124 6.02 5.04 -9.40
C LEU A 124 5.93 5.27 -10.91
N GLU A 125 6.93 4.84 -11.69
CA GLU A 125 6.88 4.91 -13.14
C GLU A 125 6.06 3.74 -13.70
N THR A 126 6.22 2.55 -13.12
CA THR A 126 5.62 1.30 -13.62
C THR A 126 4.39 0.86 -12.81
N GLY A 127 4.30 1.24 -11.53
CA GLY A 127 3.32 0.70 -10.60
C GLY A 127 3.68 -0.69 -10.06
N GLU A 128 4.89 -1.18 -10.34
CA GLU A 128 5.40 -2.48 -9.89
C GLU A 128 6.13 -2.36 -8.54
N ILE A 129 6.43 -3.52 -7.94
CA ILE A 129 7.26 -3.61 -6.74
C ILE A 129 8.71 -3.92 -7.12
N ALA A 130 9.61 -3.01 -6.77
CA ALA A 130 11.04 -3.12 -6.99
C ALA A 130 11.80 -3.34 -5.66
N GLU A 131 13.11 -3.58 -5.76
CA GLU A 131 14.04 -3.71 -4.61
C GLU A 131 13.58 -4.77 -3.57
N THR A 132 13.05 -5.90 -4.07
CA THR A 132 12.48 -6.94 -3.22
C THR A 132 13.56 -7.66 -2.40
N ASN A 133 13.28 -7.87 -1.11
CA ASN A 133 14.18 -8.54 -0.18
C ASN A 133 13.36 -9.33 0.84
N THR A 134 13.97 -10.30 1.52
CA THR A 134 13.32 -10.98 2.64
C THR A 134 13.05 -10.02 3.80
N TRP A 135 11.95 -10.25 4.51
CA TRP A 135 11.52 -9.50 5.68
C TRP A 135 11.33 -10.46 6.86
N ARG A 136 12.25 -10.34 7.83
CA ARG A 136 12.32 -11.09 9.10
C ARG A 136 12.19 -12.61 9.01
#